data_AF-A0A968J6B1-F1
#
_entry.id   AF-A0A968J6B1-F1
#
_cell.length_a   1.000
_cell.length_b   1.000
_cell.length_c   1.000
_cell.angle_alpha   90.00
_cell.angle_beta   90.00
_cell.angle_gamma   90.00
#
_symmetry.space_group_name_H-M   'P 1'
#
loop_
_entity.id
_entity.type
_entity.pdbx_description
1 polymer ?
#
loop_
_entity_poly.entity_id
_entity_poly.type
_entity_poly.pdbx_seq_one_letter_code
_entity_poly.pdbx_strand_id
1 'polypeptide(L)'
;MIAYRRAKKLFEYRTPNDSFSRLAQISQQPATFEFPRKQLPLQFYFCGPLHDLSGPQAIDFPFEKLTDQPLIYMSLGTIQNRPLQFYEMIATACASLEVQLVISLGGSTQLSQLPSLPGSPIVVKFAPQLALIRRSDLVITHGGLNTTLESLAHGVPLIAIPITNDQPGVAARIEWTKVGEFLSVSQVNGQNLQQKIRQVLTDPKYQQKARQMQKDIQSSGGVKFAVDIIERAAATGKAVQSRSPD
;
A
#
# COMPACT_ATOMS: atom_id res chain seq x y z
N MET A 1 32.35 -2.93 -11.68
CA MET A 1 31.35 -4.03 -11.62
C MET A 1 31.48 -5.04 -12.77
N ILE A 2 31.61 -4.63 -14.04
CA ILE A 2 31.73 -5.56 -15.20
C ILE A 2 32.97 -6.47 -15.11
N ALA A 3 34.14 -5.93 -14.78
CA ALA A 3 35.37 -6.71 -14.63
C ALA A 3 35.26 -7.81 -13.55
N TYR A 4 34.61 -7.51 -12.43
CA TYR A 4 34.32 -8.50 -11.37
C TYR A 4 33.41 -9.61 -11.88
N ARG A 5 32.32 -9.26 -12.60
CA ARG A 5 31.38 -10.26 -13.14
C ARG A 5 32.04 -11.15 -14.19
N ARG A 6 32.86 -10.59 -15.08
CA ARG A 6 33.68 -11.37 -16.03
C ARG A 6 34.62 -12.33 -15.30
N ALA A 7 35.37 -11.84 -14.32
CA ALA A 7 36.29 -12.66 -13.54
C ALA A 7 35.58 -13.79 -12.77
N LYS A 8 34.32 -13.57 -12.37
CA LYS A 8 33.47 -14.56 -11.69
C LYS A 8 32.57 -15.37 -12.62
N LYS A 9 32.70 -15.25 -13.95
CA LYS A 9 31.83 -15.90 -14.96
C LYS A 9 30.33 -15.64 -14.73
N LEU A 10 29.99 -14.48 -14.18
CA LEU A 10 28.62 -14.03 -13.96
C LEU A 10 28.10 -13.28 -15.19
N PHE A 11 26.79 -13.35 -15.41
CA PHE A 11 26.12 -12.67 -16.53
C PHE A 11 26.37 -11.15 -16.50
N GLU A 12 26.74 -10.54 -17.63
CA GLU A 12 26.97 -9.10 -17.72
C GLU A 12 25.66 -8.31 -17.70
N TYR A 13 25.55 -7.31 -16.84
CA TYR A 13 24.44 -6.35 -16.87
C TYR A 13 24.84 -5.16 -17.75
N ARG A 14 24.13 -4.96 -18.85
CA ARG A 14 24.29 -3.84 -19.79
C ARG A 14 23.15 -2.84 -19.68
N THR A 15 21.98 -3.32 -19.26
CA THR A 15 20.79 -2.53 -18.99
C THR A 15 20.25 -2.87 -17.60
N PRO A 16 19.47 -1.99 -16.95
CA PRO A 16 18.79 -2.33 -15.69
C PRO A 16 17.93 -3.60 -15.80
N ASN A 17 17.36 -3.87 -16.99
CA ASN A 17 16.52 -5.04 -17.24
C ASN A 17 17.28 -6.36 -17.18
N ASP A 18 18.61 -6.35 -17.35
CA ASP A 18 19.43 -7.57 -17.25
C ASP A 18 19.49 -8.12 -15.82
N SER A 19 19.09 -7.33 -14.83
CA SER A 19 18.95 -7.78 -13.44
C SER A 19 17.74 -8.68 -13.20
N PHE A 20 16.73 -8.63 -14.08
CA PHE A 20 15.53 -9.45 -13.93
C PHE A 20 15.77 -10.89 -14.40
N SER A 21 15.08 -11.82 -13.74
CA SER A 21 15.11 -13.23 -14.12
C SER A 21 14.59 -13.42 -15.55
N ARG A 22 15.31 -14.27 -16.30
CA ARG A 22 14.90 -14.70 -17.64
C ARG A 22 13.83 -15.79 -17.59
N LEU A 23 13.68 -16.47 -16.45
CA LEU A 23 12.78 -17.61 -16.31
C LEU A 23 11.35 -17.16 -15.97
N ALA A 24 11.20 -16.24 -15.02
CA ALA A 24 9.92 -15.68 -14.61
C ALA A 24 10.15 -14.36 -13.87
N GLN A 25 9.25 -13.39 -14.09
CA GLN A 25 9.23 -12.11 -13.38
C GLN A 25 7.87 -11.99 -12.69
N ILE A 26 7.88 -11.90 -11.37
CA ILE A 26 6.67 -11.94 -10.54
C ILE A 26 6.49 -10.60 -9.86
N SER A 27 5.32 -9.99 -10.06
CA SER A 27 4.93 -8.75 -9.39
C SER A 27 3.83 -9.03 -8.37
N GLN A 28 3.97 -8.40 -7.20
CA GLN A 28 2.95 -8.43 -6.16
C GLN A 28 1.80 -7.43 -6.39
N GLN A 29 1.80 -6.73 -7.53
CA GLN A 29 0.70 -5.82 -7.89
C GLN A 29 -0.37 -6.57 -8.69
N PRO A 30 -1.66 -6.22 -8.55
CA PRO A 30 -2.66 -6.60 -9.54
C PRO A 30 -2.45 -5.77 -10.82
N ALA A 31 -2.75 -6.34 -11.98
CA ALA A 31 -2.58 -5.66 -13.27
C ALA A 31 -3.41 -4.37 -13.34
N THR A 32 -4.58 -4.35 -12.72
CA THR A 32 -5.50 -3.20 -12.70
C THR A 32 -5.01 -2.04 -11.84
N PHE A 33 -4.00 -2.25 -10.98
CA PHE A 33 -3.35 -1.17 -10.23
C PHE A 33 -2.17 -0.53 -10.97
N GLU A 34 -1.76 -1.07 -12.12
CA GLU A 34 -0.60 -0.58 -12.88
C GLU A 34 -1.02 0.32 -14.05
N PHE A 35 -0.13 1.24 -14.44
CA PHE A 35 -0.27 2.00 -15.67
C PHE A 35 -0.27 1.06 -16.89
N PRO A 36 -0.92 1.43 -18.01
CA PRO A 36 -0.84 0.65 -19.24
C PRO A 36 0.61 0.37 -19.66
N ARG A 37 1.01 -0.91 -19.65
CA ARG A 37 2.35 -1.34 -20.06
C ARG A 37 2.31 -1.86 -21.50
N LYS A 38 3.22 -1.37 -22.35
CA LYS A 38 3.28 -1.75 -23.77
C LYS A 38 4.27 -2.88 -24.09
N GLN A 39 5.25 -3.11 -23.22
CA GLN A 39 6.39 -3.99 -23.50
C GLN A 39 6.78 -4.81 -22.25
N LEU A 40 5.80 -5.49 -21.65
CA LEU A 40 6.12 -6.46 -20.59
C LEU A 40 6.75 -7.71 -21.22
N PRO A 41 7.78 -8.30 -20.60
CA PRO A 41 8.31 -9.60 -21.02
C PRO A 41 7.22 -10.68 -20.99
N LEU A 42 7.30 -11.65 -21.89
CA LEU A 42 6.33 -12.76 -21.96
C LEU A 42 6.29 -13.60 -20.68
N GLN A 43 7.34 -13.57 -19.87
CA GLN A 43 7.45 -14.27 -18.60
C GLN A 43 7.11 -13.39 -17.38
N PHE A 44 6.43 -12.25 -17.59
CA PHE A 44 5.99 -11.37 -16.50
C PHE A 44 4.57 -11.70 -16.04
N TYR A 45 4.37 -11.72 -14.73
CA TYR A 45 3.09 -12.02 -14.07
C TYR A 45 2.73 -10.98 -13.02
N PHE A 46 1.48 -10.52 -13.06
CA PHE A 46 0.82 -9.85 -11.96
C PHE A 46 0.13 -10.89 -11.10
N CYS A 47 0.71 -11.20 -9.93
CA CYS A 47 0.13 -12.17 -9.01
C CYS A 47 -0.77 -11.50 -7.95
N GLY A 48 -0.76 -10.17 -7.87
CA GLY A 48 -1.37 -9.45 -6.75
C GLY A 48 -0.63 -9.71 -5.43
N PRO A 49 -1.20 -9.30 -4.29
CA PRO A 49 -0.47 -9.18 -3.03
C PRO A 49 0.18 -10.50 -2.61
N LEU A 50 1.47 -10.45 -2.24
CA LEU A 50 2.27 -11.63 -1.83
C LEU A 50 2.47 -11.73 -0.32
N HIS A 51 1.56 -11.16 0.47
CA HIS A 51 1.57 -11.26 1.92
C HIS A 51 0.25 -11.87 2.40
N ASP A 52 0.27 -12.45 3.60
CA ASP A 52 -0.92 -13.03 4.20
C ASP A 52 -1.94 -11.94 4.56
N LEU A 53 -3.08 -11.96 3.88
CA LEU A 53 -4.21 -11.05 4.11
C LEU A 53 -5.19 -11.59 5.16
N SER A 54 -4.95 -12.78 5.71
CA SER A 54 -5.87 -13.52 6.57
C SER A 54 -5.51 -13.48 8.06
N GLY A 55 -4.24 -13.41 8.42
CA GLY A 55 -3.77 -13.53 9.81
C GLY A 55 -3.93 -12.27 10.69
N PRO A 56 -4.57 -12.36 11.87
CA PRO A 56 -4.48 -11.30 12.87
C PRO A 56 -3.03 -11.20 13.37
N GLN A 57 -2.48 -9.98 13.38
CA GLN A 57 -1.31 -9.71 14.20
C GLN A 57 -1.78 -9.66 15.66
N ALA A 58 -1.21 -10.50 16.54
CA ALA A 58 -1.49 -10.50 17.97
C ALA A 58 -0.88 -9.23 18.62
N ILE A 59 -1.46 -8.08 18.29
CA ILE A 59 -1.11 -6.77 18.81
C ILE A 59 -2.29 -6.32 19.66
N ASP A 60 -2.01 -6.03 20.93
CA ASP A 60 -3.00 -5.49 21.85
C ASP A 60 -3.51 -4.13 21.34
N PHE A 61 -4.84 -3.99 21.30
CA PHE A 61 -5.51 -2.80 20.81
C PHE A 61 -6.87 -2.64 21.50
N PRO A 62 -7.21 -1.43 21.99
CA PRO A 62 -8.46 -1.18 22.71
C PRO A 62 -9.65 -1.09 21.75
N PHE A 63 -10.09 -2.22 21.18
CA PHE A 63 -11.19 -2.30 20.23
C PHE A 63 -12.51 -1.76 20.80
N GLU A 64 -12.69 -1.82 22.12
CA GLU A 64 -13.83 -1.26 22.85
C GLU A 64 -13.94 0.26 22.77
N LYS A 65 -12.87 0.96 22.37
CA LYS A 65 -12.89 2.40 22.13
C LYS A 65 -13.36 2.79 20.73
N LEU A 66 -13.53 1.81 19.82
CA LEU A 66 -14.08 2.09 18.50
C LEU A 66 -15.57 2.44 18.59
N THR A 67 -16.01 3.40 17.79
CA THR A 67 -17.41 3.84 17.72
C THR A 67 -18.04 3.44 16.39
N ASP A 68 -19.31 3.80 16.18
CA ASP A 68 -20.02 3.62 14.90
C ASP A 68 -19.74 4.74 13.89
N GLN A 69 -18.86 5.71 14.22
CA GLN A 69 -18.46 6.74 13.26
C GLN A 69 -17.57 6.14 12.15
N PRO A 70 -17.57 6.73 10.94
CA PRO A 70 -16.65 6.34 9.89
C PRO A 70 -15.20 6.32 10.40
N LEU A 71 -14.51 5.21 10.19
CA LEU A 71 -13.19 4.97 10.75
C LEU A 71 -12.10 5.30 9.75
N ILE A 72 -11.18 6.18 10.15
CA ILE A 72 -9.95 6.48 9.43
C ILE A 72 -8.79 5.79 10.13
N TYR A 73 -8.12 4.88 9.44
CA TYR A 73 -6.85 4.32 9.91
C TYR A 73 -5.67 5.03 9.25
N MET A 74 -4.73 5.51 10.06
CA MET A 74 -3.53 6.19 9.61
C MET A 74 -2.27 5.40 9.96
N SER A 75 -1.41 5.16 8.96
CA SER A 75 -0.07 4.57 9.14
C SER A 75 0.94 5.13 8.14
N LEU A 76 2.02 5.75 8.63
CA LEU A 76 3.11 6.28 7.80
C LEU A 76 4.31 5.33 7.70
N GLY A 77 4.12 4.05 8.04
CA GLY A 77 5.14 3.01 7.99
C GLY A 77 6.12 3.05 9.17
N THR A 78 7.07 2.12 9.17
CA THR A 78 8.02 1.89 10.27
C THR A 78 9.37 2.60 10.10
N ILE A 79 9.61 3.23 8.95
CA ILE A 79 10.97 3.59 8.50
C ILE A 79 11.35 5.05 8.77
N GLN A 80 10.45 5.92 9.25
CA GLN A 80 10.78 7.35 9.32
C GLN A 80 10.25 8.07 10.57
N ASN A 81 11.16 8.75 11.27
CA ASN A 81 10.87 9.75 12.30
C ASN A 81 10.10 10.91 11.66
N ARG A 82 8.77 10.88 11.75
CA ARG A 82 7.93 11.97 11.23
C ARG A 82 7.88 13.12 12.22
N PRO A 83 7.96 14.39 11.75
CA PRO A 83 7.69 15.53 12.60
C PRO A 83 6.30 15.38 13.21
N LEU A 84 6.19 15.61 14.51
CA LEU A 84 4.95 15.57 15.28
C LEU A 84 3.81 16.35 14.59
N GLN A 85 4.17 17.48 13.98
CA GLN A 85 3.27 18.36 13.22
C GLN A 85 2.43 17.61 12.15
N PHE A 86 2.95 16.52 11.55
CA PHE A 86 2.17 15.72 10.60
C PHE A 86 0.96 15.05 11.26
N TYR A 87 1.16 14.46 12.43
CA TYR A 87 0.08 13.83 13.18
C TYR A 87 -0.94 14.87 13.67
N GLU A 88 -0.47 16.03 14.11
CA GLU A 88 -1.33 17.15 14.51
C GLU A 88 -2.18 17.68 13.36
N MET A 89 -1.61 17.87 12.17
CA MET A 89 -2.36 18.32 11.00
C MET A 89 -3.43 17.30 10.58
N ILE A 90 -3.13 16.00 10.63
CA ILE A 90 -4.08 14.93 10.32
C ILE A 90 -5.20 14.87 11.36
N ALA A 91 -4.84 14.90 12.64
CA ALA A 91 -5.80 14.92 13.73
C ALA A 91 -6.71 16.16 13.67
N THR A 92 -6.15 17.34 13.37
CA THR A 92 -6.93 18.58 13.17
C THR A 92 -7.93 18.45 12.04
N ALA A 93 -7.52 17.91 10.89
CA ALA A 93 -8.43 17.69 9.76
C ALA A 93 -9.56 16.72 10.14
N CYS A 94 -9.26 15.62 10.83
CA CYS A 94 -10.25 14.63 11.24
C CYS A 94 -11.19 15.18 12.33
N ALA A 95 -10.68 15.96 13.28
CA ALA A 95 -11.47 16.56 14.36
C ALA A 95 -12.56 17.53 13.87
N SER A 96 -12.41 18.05 12.64
CA SER A 96 -13.40 18.90 11.98
C SER A 96 -14.46 18.13 11.18
N LEU A 97 -14.44 16.79 11.26
CA LEU A 97 -15.33 15.87 10.55
C LEU A 97 -15.95 14.89 11.56
N GLU A 98 -17.10 14.32 11.21
CA GLU A 98 -17.74 13.26 12.00
C GLU A 98 -17.10 11.90 11.70
N VAL A 99 -15.83 11.75 12.09
CA VAL A 99 -15.03 10.53 11.84
C VAL A 99 -14.21 10.17 13.08
N GLN A 100 -13.94 8.88 13.26
CA GLN A 100 -12.99 8.40 14.26
C GLN A 100 -11.62 8.17 13.63
N LEU A 101 -10.56 8.64 14.29
CA LEU A 101 -9.18 8.47 13.81
C LEU A 101 -8.38 7.51 14.71
N VAL A 102 -7.74 6.53 14.08
CA VAL A 102 -6.74 5.66 14.71
C VAL A 102 -5.37 5.90 14.05
N ILE A 103 -4.35 6.18 14.86
CA ILE A 103 -2.99 6.46 14.40
C ILE A 103 -2.03 5.37 14.88
N SER A 104 -1.33 4.75 13.93
CA SER A 104 -0.20 3.85 14.19
C SER A 104 1.13 4.59 13.95
N LEU A 105 2.00 4.61 14.97
CA LEU A 105 3.29 5.32 14.93
C LEU A 105 4.43 4.50 14.31
N GLY A 106 4.22 3.22 13.98
CA GLY A 106 5.24 2.36 13.36
C GLY A 106 6.49 2.15 14.21
N GLY A 107 6.41 2.37 15.53
CA GLY A 107 7.53 2.18 16.47
C GLY A 107 8.54 3.33 16.59
N SER A 108 8.44 4.39 15.78
CA SER A 108 9.43 5.48 15.71
C SER A 108 9.28 6.55 16.80
N THR A 109 8.17 6.57 17.53
CA THR A 109 7.87 7.63 18.51
C THR A 109 7.34 7.03 19.81
N GLN A 110 7.82 7.54 20.96
CA GLN A 110 7.27 7.16 22.25
C GLN A 110 5.94 7.88 22.49
N LEU A 111 4.89 7.13 22.86
CA LEU A 111 3.57 7.69 23.14
C LEU A 111 3.59 8.81 24.19
N SER A 112 4.47 8.70 25.19
CA SER A 112 4.66 9.71 26.25
C SER A 112 5.13 11.08 25.75
N GLN A 113 5.67 11.14 24.54
CA GLN A 113 6.17 12.39 23.94
C GLN A 113 5.15 13.05 23.00
N LEU A 114 3.99 12.41 22.76
CA LEU A 114 2.94 13.00 21.95
C LEU A 114 2.07 13.93 22.80
N PRO A 115 1.87 15.20 22.41
CA PRO A 115 0.86 16.04 23.03
C PRO A 115 -0.53 15.48 22.75
N SER A 116 -1.51 15.99 23.49
CA SER A 116 -2.92 15.71 23.19
C SER A 116 -3.26 16.19 21.79
N LEU A 117 -3.60 15.24 20.90
CA LEU A 117 -3.98 15.55 19.53
C LEU A 117 -5.47 15.98 19.45
N PRO A 118 -5.82 16.92 18.55
CA PRO A 118 -7.21 17.31 18.33
C PRO A 118 -8.12 16.14 17.97
N GLY A 119 -9.37 16.16 18.43
CA GLY A 119 -10.34 15.08 18.18
C GLY A 119 -10.06 13.78 18.95
N SER A 120 -9.07 13.78 19.85
CA SER A 120 -8.75 12.65 20.74
C SER A 120 -8.61 11.30 20.02
N PRO A 121 -7.74 11.20 18.99
CA PRO A 121 -7.55 9.96 18.25
C PRO A 121 -7.01 8.84 19.15
N ILE A 122 -7.30 7.60 18.78
CA ILE A 122 -6.66 6.43 19.39
C ILE A 122 -5.26 6.32 18.79
N VAL A 123 -4.23 6.62 19.58
CA VAL A 123 -2.84 6.55 19.14
C VAL A 123 -2.16 5.34 19.75
N VAL A 124 -1.54 4.51 18.92
CA VAL A 124 -0.84 3.29 19.34
C VAL A 124 0.54 3.20 18.70
N LYS A 125 1.48 2.57 19.40
CA LYS A 125 2.85 2.36 18.88
C LYS A 125 2.85 1.43 17.66
N PHE A 126 2.08 0.35 17.77
CA PHE A 126 1.80 -0.61 16.71
C PHE A 126 0.31 -0.93 16.75
N ALA A 127 -0.28 -1.20 15.59
CA ALA A 127 -1.69 -1.48 15.42
C ALA A 127 -1.89 -2.86 14.76
N PRO A 128 -2.97 -3.58 15.09
CA PRO A 128 -3.40 -4.75 14.31
C PRO A 128 -3.95 -4.30 12.95
N GLN A 129 -3.04 -3.93 12.03
CA GLN A 129 -3.33 -3.18 10.81
C GLN A 129 -4.45 -3.78 9.97
N LEU A 130 -4.39 -5.08 9.65
CA LEU A 130 -5.44 -5.74 8.87
C LEU A 130 -6.81 -5.70 9.56
N ALA A 131 -6.85 -5.83 10.89
CA ALA A 131 -8.11 -5.77 11.64
C ALA A 131 -8.73 -4.37 11.61
N LEU A 132 -7.90 -3.32 11.65
CA LEU A 132 -8.36 -1.93 11.52
C LEU A 132 -8.76 -1.59 10.09
N ILE A 133 -7.97 -1.99 9.10
CA ILE A 133 -8.29 -1.81 7.68
C ILE A 133 -9.66 -2.42 7.36
N ARG A 134 -9.96 -3.64 7.83
CA ARG A 134 -11.27 -4.29 7.62
C ARG A 134 -12.46 -3.51 8.17
N ARG A 135 -12.24 -2.58 9.11
CA ARG A 135 -13.26 -1.73 9.72
C ARG A 135 -13.20 -0.28 9.24
N SER A 136 -12.19 0.07 8.43
CA SER A 136 -11.96 1.46 8.01
C SER A 136 -12.75 1.80 6.75
N ASP A 137 -13.23 3.04 6.70
CA ASP A 137 -13.82 3.64 5.52
C ASP A 137 -12.77 4.37 4.67
N LEU A 138 -11.63 4.70 5.28
CA LEU A 138 -10.50 5.35 4.63
C LEU A 138 -9.19 4.99 5.30
N VAL A 139 -8.15 4.77 4.49
CA VAL A 139 -6.77 4.64 4.98
C VAL A 139 -5.93 5.82 4.55
N ILE A 140 -5.29 6.49 5.50
CA ILE A 140 -4.25 7.50 5.25
C ILE A 140 -2.89 6.84 5.38
N THR A 141 -2.12 6.82 4.30
CA THR A 141 -0.82 6.13 4.25
C THR A 141 0.25 7.00 3.63
N HIS A 142 1.50 6.69 3.93
CA HIS A 142 2.65 7.25 3.22
C HIS A 142 2.80 6.68 1.79
N GLY A 143 1.94 5.76 1.35
CA GLY A 143 2.02 5.14 0.02
C GLY A 143 2.96 3.93 -0.03
N GLY A 144 3.22 3.27 1.10
CA GLY A 144 3.90 1.98 1.09
C GLY A 144 3.05 0.91 0.38
N LEU A 145 3.64 0.19 -0.57
CA LEU A 145 2.91 -0.73 -1.44
C LEU A 145 2.08 -1.78 -0.68
N ASN A 146 2.61 -2.34 0.40
CA ASN A 146 1.90 -3.36 1.18
C ASN A 146 0.60 -2.82 1.78
N THR A 147 0.66 -1.73 2.57
CA THR A 147 -0.55 -1.11 3.15
C THR A 147 -1.54 -0.68 2.09
N THR A 148 -1.07 -0.15 0.95
CA THR A 148 -1.94 0.17 -0.19
C THR A 148 -2.67 -1.07 -0.69
N LEU A 149 -1.95 -2.17 -0.94
CA LEU A 149 -2.54 -3.40 -1.43
C LEU A 149 -3.46 -4.08 -0.40
N GLU A 150 -3.14 -4.05 0.88
CA GLU A 150 -4.00 -4.53 1.97
C GLU A 150 -5.32 -3.76 2.01
N SER A 151 -5.26 -2.44 1.91
CA SER A 151 -6.45 -1.58 1.91
C SER A 151 -7.34 -1.88 0.69
N LEU A 152 -6.73 -2.00 -0.49
CA LEU A 152 -7.45 -2.33 -1.72
C LEU A 152 -8.00 -3.75 -1.72
N ALA A 153 -7.31 -4.72 -1.11
CA ALA A 153 -7.81 -6.08 -0.92
C ALA A 153 -9.04 -6.14 -0.01
N HIS A 154 -9.20 -5.15 0.88
CA HIS A 154 -10.37 -4.97 1.72
C HIS A 154 -11.40 -3.97 1.14
N GLY A 155 -11.16 -3.45 -0.06
CA GLY A 155 -12.08 -2.53 -0.72
C GLY A 155 -12.14 -1.15 -0.07
N VAL A 156 -11.09 -0.74 0.63
CA VAL A 156 -10.99 0.53 1.35
C VAL A 156 -10.22 1.54 0.50
N PRO A 157 -10.79 2.73 0.22
CA PRO A 157 -10.09 3.78 -0.50
C PRO A 157 -8.98 4.42 0.33
N LEU A 158 -8.11 5.18 -0.33
CA LEU A 158 -6.86 5.67 0.25
C LEU A 158 -6.67 7.18 0.08
N ILE A 159 -5.94 7.80 1.01
CA ILE A 159 -5.20 9.03 0.76
C ILE A 159 -3.71 8.75 0.98
N ALA A 160 -2.91 8.95 -0.05
CA ALA A 160 -1.47 8.81 0.03
C ALA A 160 -0.78 10.15 0.34
N ILE A 161 0.19 10.14 1.25
CA ILE A 161 1.09 11.25 1.52
C ILE A 161 2.53 10.76 1.26
N PRO A 162 2.96 10.68 -0.01
CA PRO A 162 4.24 10.08 -0.36
C PRO A 162 5.41 10.93 0.10
N ILE A 163 6.47 10.28 0.59
CA ILE A 163 7.58 10.98 1.24
C ILE A 163 8.92 10.66 0.57
N THR A 164 9.18 9.40 0.22
CA THR A 164 10.43 9.00 -0.44
C THR A 164 10.32 7.66 -1.17
N ASN A 165 11.41 7.22 -1.79
CA ASN A 165 11.56 5.92 -2.45
C ASN A 165 10.48 5.68 -3.53
N ASP A 166 9.80 4.54 -3.44
CA ASP A 166 8.76 4.06 -4.33
C ASP A 166 7.38 4.70 -4.09
N GLN A 167 7.21 5.39 -2.96
CA GLN A 167 5.92 5.92 -2.50
C GLN A 167 5.27 6.89 -3.50
N PRO A 168 5.99 7.85 -4.15
CA PRO A 168 5.38 8.71 -5.16
C PRO A 168 4.83 7.90 -6.35
N GLY A 169 5.48 6.81 -6.71
CA GLY A 169 5.02 5.92 -7.78
C GLY A 169 3.76 5.14 -7.36
N VAL A 170 3.61 4.77 -6.10
CA VAL A 170 2.39 4.16 -5.57
C VAL A 170 1.25 5.19 -5.51
N ALA A 171 1.53 6.40 -5.02
CA ALA A 171 0.57 7.50 -4.97
C ALA A 171 0.02 7.87 -6.36
N ALA A 172 0.88 7.93 -7.37
CA ALA A 172 0.46 8.17 -8.76
C ALA A 172 -0.49 7.08 -9.28
N ARG A 173 -0.29 5.81 -8.90
CA ARG A 173 -1.20 4.71 -9.25
C ARG A 173 -2.52 4.78 -8.51
N ILE A 174 -2.51 5.22 -7.24
CA ILE A 174 -3.73 5.45 -6.46
C ILE A 174 -4.63 6.47 -7.17
N GLU A 175 -4.06 7.60 -7.58
CA GLU A 175 -4.80 8.63 -8.32
C GLU A 175 -5.24 8.14 -9.70
N TRP A 176 -4.33 7.55 -10.48
CA TRP A 176 -4.61 7.04 -11.82
C TRP A 176 -5.77 6.05 -11.86
N THR A 177 -5.81 5.14 -10.89
CA THR A 177 -6.85 4.11 -10.79
C THR A 177 -8.11 4.58 -10.06
N LYS A 178 -8.09 5.82 -9.54
CA LYS A 178 -9.21 6.46 -8.84
C LYS A 178 -9.65 5.71 -7.58
N VAL A 179 -8.77 4.91 -6.99
CA VAL A 179 -9.01 4.22 -5.71
C VAL A 179 -8.71 5.11 -4.51
N GLY A 180 -8.26 6.33 -4.76
CA GLY A 180 -7.94 7.29 -3.73
C GLY A 180 -7.37 8.57 -4.31
N GLU A 181 -6.85 9.39 -3.42
CA GLU A 181 -6.19 10.66 -3.73
C GLU A 181 -4.78 10.67 -3.15
N PHE A 182 -3.97 11.67 -3.50
CA PHE A 182 -2.72 11.92 -2.78
C PHE A 182 -2.51 13.41 -2.48
N LEU A 183 -1.68 13.69 -1.49
CA LEU A 183 -1.19 15.01 -1.15
C LEU A 183 0.33 14.94 -0.98
N SER A 184 1.06 15.82 -1.68
CA SER A 184 2.48 15.96 -1.41
C SER A 184 2.71 16.54 -0.01
N VAL A 185 3.86 16.24 0.59
CA VAL A 185 4.27 16.70 1.93
C VAL A 185 4.13 18.23 2.08
N SER A 186 4.48 19.01 1.04
CA SER A 186 4.40 20.48 1.06
C SER A 186 2.96 21.03 0.98
N GLN A 187 2.00 20.20 0.56
CA GLN A 187 0.59 20.55 0.45
C GLN A 187 -0.23 20.08 1.66
N VAL A 188 0.38 19.34 2.60
CA VAL A 188 -0.31 18.89 3.81
C VAL A 188 -0.56 20.08 4.73
N ASN A 189 -1.83 20.39 4.89
CA ASN A 189 -2.35 21.27 5.93
C ASN A 189 -3.78 20.81 6.28
N GLY A 190 -4.33 21.33 7.39
CA GLY A 190 -5.64 20.91 7.88
C GLY A 190 -6.76 21.06 6.84
N GLN A 191 -6.79 22.15 6.07
CA GLN A 191 -7.84 22.42 5.08
C GLN A 191 -7.76 21.48 3.88
N ASN A 192 -6.59 21.35 3.26
CA ASN A 192 -6.39 20.47 2.10
C ASN A 192 -6.70 19.02 2.46
N LEU A 193 -6.26 18.58 3.63
CA LEU A 193 -6.49 17.22 4.08
C LEU A 193 -7.97 16.99 4.43
N GLN A 194 -8.63 17.92 5.11
CA GLN A 194 -10.07 17.86 5.38
C GLN A 194 -10.87 17.74 4.07
N GLN A 195 -10.53 18.55 3.06
CA GLN A 195 -11.18 18.51 1.75
C GLN A 195 -11.01 17.14 1.08
N LYS A 196 -9.77 16.60 1.07
CA LYS A 196 -9.50 15.28 0.47
C LYS A 196 -10.20 14.15 1.23
N ILE A 197 -10.18 14.17 2.57
CA ILE A 197 -10.89 13.18 3.40
C ILE A 197 -12.38 13.21 3.07
N ARG A 198 -13.01 14.40 3.09
CA ARG A 198 -14.43 14.55 2.76
C ARG A 198 -14.72 14.05 1.35
N GLN A 199 -13.91 14.43 0.37
CA GLN A 199 -14.06 14.02 -1.02
C GLN A 199 -14.03 12.48 -1.15
N VAL A 200 -13.04 11.81 -0.56
CA VAL A 200 -12.91 10.36 -0.66
C VAL A 200 -14.04 9.61 0.06
N LEU A 201 -14.48 10.10 1.22
CA LEU A 201 -15.57 9.49 1.98
C LEU A 201 -16.96 9.72 1.37
N THR A 202 -17.17 10.82 0.65
CA THR A 202 -18.51 11.20 0.16
C THR A 202 -18.75 10.96 -1.33
N ASP A 203 -17.70 10.94 -2.15
CA ASP A 203 -17.84 10.62 -3.58
C ASP A 203 -17.85 9.08 -3.76
N PRO A 204 -18.97 8.48 -4.17
CA PRO A 204 -19.12 7.03 -4.25
C PRO A 204 -18.14 6.37 -5.24
N LYS A 205 -17.52 7.12 -6.16
CA LYS A 205 -16.57 6.57 -7.13
C LYS A 205 -15.37 5.92 -6.46
N TYR A 206 -14.87 6.48 -5.35
CA TYR A 206 -13.67 5.94 -4.69
C TYR A 206 -13.98 4.58 -4.07
N GLN A 207 -15.10 4.48 -3.34
CA GLN A 207 -15.55 3.22 -2.77
C GLN A 207 -15.86 2.17 -3.84
N GLN A 208 -16.49 2.57 -4.95
CA GLN A 208 -16.76 1.67 -6.07
C GLN A 208 -15.47 1.16 -6.73
N LYS A 209 -14.49 2.03 -6.95
CA LYS A 209 -13.18 1.66 -7.52
C LYS A 209 -12.36 0.79 -6.59
N ALA A 210 -12.35 1.09 -5.29
CA ALA A 210 -11.70 0.25 -4.29
C ALA A 210 -12.33 -1.15 -4.23
N ARG A 211 -13.68 -1.25 -4.25
CA ARG A 211 -14.39 -2.54 -4.31
C ARG A 211 -14.17 -3.30 -5.63
N GLN A 212 -14.01 -2.61 -6.75
CA GLN A 212 -13.63 -3.28 -8.00
C GLN A 212 -12.21 -3.84 -7.90
N MET A 213 -11.26 -3.04 -7.39
CA MET A 213 -9.88 -3.48 -7.16
C MET A 213 -9.80 -4.68 -6.20
N GLN A 214 -10.65 -4.70 -5.17
CA GLN A 214 -10.79 -5.84 -4.26
C GLN A 214 -11.12 -7.13 -5.02
N LYS A 215 -12.10 -7.10 -5.93
CA LYS A 215 -12.48 -8.26 -6.75
C LYS A 215 -11.32 -8.68 -7.66
N ASP A 216 -10.64 -7.73 -8.27
CA ASP A 216 -9.50 -8.01 -9.14
C ASP A 216 -8.36 -8.68 -8.36
N ILE A 217 -8.06 -8.18 -7.15
CA ILE A 217 -7.07 -8.77 -6.23
C ILE A 217 -7.47 -10.18 -5.82
N GLN A 218 -8.75 -10.42 -5.48
CA GLN A 218 -9.23 -11.77 -5.14
C GLN A 218 -9.06 -12.77 -6.29
N SER A 219 -9.07 -12.28 -7.54
CA SER A 219 -8.87 -13.09 -8.74
C SER A 219 -7.42 -13.27 -9.20
N SER A 220 -6.44 -12.61 -8.54
CA SER A 220 -5.05 -12.57 -9.03
C SER A 220 -4.21 -13.82 -8.72
N GLY A 221 -4.73 -14.75 -7.92
CA GLY A 221 -4.08 -16.01 -7.55
C GLY A 221 -3.04 -15.90 -6.42
N GLY A 222 -2.48 -14.72 -6.18
CA GLY A 222 -1.67 -14.40 -5.01
C GLY A 222 -0.42 -15.28 -4.87
N VAL A 223 -0.08 -15.58 -3.61
CA VAL A 223 1.09 -16.40 -3.25
C VAL A 223 1.08 -17.76 -3.92
N LYS A 224 -0.07 -18.44 -3.99
CA LYS A 224 -0.17 -19.77 -4.61
C LYS A 224 0.25 -19.73 -6.07
N PHE A 225 -0.29 -18.78 -6.83
CA PHE A 225 0.05 -18.63 -8.24
C PHE A 225 1.52 -18.26 -8.45
N ALA A 226 2.09 -17.41 -7.59
CA ALA A 226 3.51 -17.10 -7.62
C ALA A 226 4.39 -18.35 -7.36
N VAL A 227 4.01 -19.20 -6.40
CA VAL A 227 4.71 -20.47 -6.12
C VAL A 227 4.66 -21.40 -7.34
N ASP A 228 3.48 -21.59 -7.94
CA ASP A 228 3.32 -22.46 -9.12
C ASP A 228 4.25 -22.03 -10.28
N ILE A 229 4.40 -20.72 -10.50
CA ILE A 229 5.32 -20.17 -11.52
C ILE A 229 6.78 -20.48 -11.18
N ILE A 230 7.17 -20.30 -9.91
CA ILE A 230 8.54 -20.55 -9.44
C ILE A 230 8.88 -22.03 -9.56
N GLU A 231 8.00 -22.93 -9.12
CA GLU A 231 8.20 -24.37 -9.20
C GLU A 231 8.33 -24.84 -10.65
N ARG A 232 7.49 -24.33 -11.56
CA ARG A 232 7.59 -24.64 -12.99
C ARG A 232 8.88 -24.14 -13.62
N ALA A 233 9.33 -22.93 -13.26
CA ALA A 233 10.59 -22.38 -13.73
C ALA A 233 11.78 -23.23 -13.25
N ALA A 234 11.78 -23.64 -11.98
CA ALA A 234 12.82 -24.47 -11.39
C ALA A 234 12.85 -25.88 -12.00
N ALA A 235 11.69 -26.51 -12.20
CA ALA A 235 11.59 -27.87 -12.74
C ALA A 235 12.03 -27.95 -14.21
N THR A 236 11.76 -26.91 -15.02
CA THR A 236 12.03 -26.93 -16.46
C THR A 236 13.35 -26.28 -16.86
N GLY A 237 13.88 -25.37 -16.03
CA GLY A 237 15.01 -24.51 -16.40
C GLY A 237 14.70 -23.56 -17.57
N LYS A 238 13.43 -23.41 -17.96
CA LYS A 238 12.97 -22.63 -19.11
C LYS A 238 12.07 -21.47 -18.67
N ALA A 239 11.92 -20.49 -19.56
CA ALA A 239 11.01 -19.37 -19.32
C ALA A 239 9.56 -19.85 -19.21
N VAL A 240 8.86 -19.42 -18.16
CA VAL A 240 7.45 -19.72 -17.92
C VAL A 240 6.63 -18.57 -18.47
N GLN A 241 6.10 -18.71 -19.69
CA GLN A 241 5.41 -17.63 -20.39
C GLN A 241 3.97 -17.47 -19.87
N SER A 242 3.56 -16.22 -19.57
CA SER A 242 2.25 -15.85 -19.02
C SER A 242 1.12 -15.93 -20.02
N ARG A 243 1.45 -16.10 -21.30
CA ARG A 243 0.56 -16.47 -22.41
C ARG A 243 1.34 -17.38 -23.37
N SER A 244 0.66 -18.33 -24.00
CA SER A 244 1.21 -18.92 -25.23
C SER A 244 1.29 -17.81 -26.28
N PRO A 245 2.35 -17.75 -27.10
CA PRO A 245 2.36 -16.84 -28.24
C PRO A 245 1.17 -17.20 -29.15
N ASP A 246 0.36 -16.20 -29.49
CA ASP A 246 -0.64 -16.30 -30.56
C ASP A 246 0.03 -16.68 -31.89
#